data_AF-A0AAW0NDZ9-F1
#
_entry.id   AF-A0AAW0NDZ9-F1
#
_cell.length_a   1.000
_cell.length_b   1.000
_cell.length_c   1.000
_cell.angle_alpha   90.00
_cell.angle_beta   90.00
_cell.angle_gamma   90.00
#
_symmetry.space_group_name_H-M   'P 1'
#
loop_
_entity.id
_entity.type
_entity.pdbx_description
1 polymer ?
#
loop_
_entity_poly.entity_id
_entity_poly.type
_entity_poly.pdbx_seq_one_letter_code
_entity_poly.pdbx_strand_id
1 'polypeptide(L)'
;MFHRLEKGIITGCTISVTLFALAMNMLVKSAEPECRGPLTKLSMDLEGLEHMITWARMEFKPAKSRSLVVRKGKVTDEFRFTLRDIQIPSVREKPIKSLGKTFDATLKDAAALQETTEQLAMWLKEVDKSGLPGKFKAWIYQHGILPRLLWPLMVYDVPVTTVESYESKVSSYLRRWLGLPRSLSSTALYGRKNKLQLPFNSLAEEFKVTRARQVLLYRDSSDSKVARAGIEVRTGRKWKAHDAVAQAEARLKHSELTGTLAHGRAGFGSNTKPIYSKTRGKERRKLIQDEVRAEVEEARGSKIVAMGQQGAWSRWEHASNRRISWADLWKFEPHRIKFLIQSVYDVLPTPSNLFRWGLVDTPSVHFVRKQAH
;
A
#
# COMPACT_ATOMS: atom_id res chain seq x y z
N MET A 1 -40.00 -21.14 4.34
CA MET A 1 -39.72 -22.15 3.30
C MET A 1 -38.31 -22.69 3.55
N PHE A 2 -38.18 -23.73 4.38
CA PHE A 2 -36.88 -24.36 4.63
C PHE A 2 -36.62 -25.35 3.49
N HIS A 3 -35.70 -25.02 2.59
CA HIS A 3 -35.21 -26.01 1.63
C HIS A 3 -34.56 -27.15 2.41
N ARG A 4 -35.08 -28.37 2.27
CA ARG A 4 -34.38 -29.59 2.71
C ARG A 4 -33.14 -29.74 1.82
N LEU A 5 -31.98 -29.30 2.33
CA LEU A 5 -30.70 -29.66 1.73
C LEU A 5 -30.33 -31.07 2.18
N GLU A 6 -30.30 -32.01 1.23
CA GLU A 6 -29.85 -33.38 1.47
C GLU A 6 -28.31 -33.49 1.48
N LYS A 7 -27.61 -32.59 0.78
CA LYS A 7 -26.13 -32.54 0.71
C LYS A 7 -25.65 -31.10 0.67
N GLY A 8 -24.64 -30.79 1.49
CA GLY A 8 -23.95 -29.50 1.48
C GLY A 8 -24.23 -28.62 2.70
N ILE A 9 -23.50 -27.51 2.77
CA ILE A 9 -23.59 -26.53 3.85
C ILE A 9 -24.33 -25.30 3.31
N ILE A 10 -25.32 -24.80 4.05
CA ILE A 10 -26.14 -23.64 3.65
C ILE A 10 -25.24 -22.41 3.45
N THR A 11 -25.32 -21.75 2.30
CA THR A 11 -24.62 -20.48 2.05
C THR A 11 -25.25 -19.33 2.83
N GLY A 12 -24.44 -18.41 3.35
CA GLY A 12 -24.92 -17.21 4.06
C GLY A 12 -25.13 -17.38 5.57
N CYS A 13 -24.96 -18.59 6.12
CA CYS A 13 -24.90 -18.81 7.56
C CYS A 13 -23.46 -18.63 8.07
N THR A 14 -23.31 -18.04 9.27
CA THR A 14 -22.01 -17.76 9.90
C THR A 14 -21.23 -19.03 10.23
N ILE A 15 -21.93 -20.09 10.65
CA ILE A 15 -21.33 -21.38 11.00
C ILE A 15 -20.77 -22.10 9.75
N SER A 16 -21.35 -21.83 8.59
CA SER A 16 -21.01 -22.52 7.35
C SER A 16 -19.54 -22.38 6.94
N VAL A 17 -18.96 -21.20 7.14
CA VAL A 17 -17.55 -20.95 6.81
C VAL A 17 -16.63 -21.78 7.71
N THR A 18 -16.94 -21.86 9.00
CA THR A 18 -16.18 -22.64 9.97
C THR A 18 -16.27 -24.13 9.67
N LEU A 19 -17.48 -24.65 9.41
CA LEU A 19 -17.68 -26.07 9.05
C LEU A 19 -16.94 -26.43 7.76
N PHE A 20 -17.04 -25.58 6.73
CA PHE A 20 -16.32 -25.79 5.48
C PHE A 20 -14.80 -25.78 5.69
N ALA A 21 -14.26 -24.83 6.46
CA ALA A 21 -12.84 -24.74 6.75
C ALA A 21 -12.32 -25.96 7.54
N LEU A 22 -13.09 -26.47 8.50
CA LEU A 22 -12.75 -27.69 9.24
C LEU A 22 -12.71 -28.91 8.32
N ALA A 23 -13.74 -29.11 7.50
CA ALA A 23 -13.81 -30.21 6.54
C ALA A 23 -12.65 -30.15 5.53
N MET A 24 -12.39 -28.98 4.94
CA MET A 24 -11.27 -28.80 4.01
C MET A 24 -9.92 -29.00 4.69
N ASN A 25 -9.73 -28.57 5.94
CA ASN A 25 -8.48 -28.81 6.68
C ASN A 25 -8.24 -30.30 6.92
N MET A 26 -9.29 -31.08 7.19
CA MET A 26 -9.16 -32.55 7.30
C MET A 26 -8.75 -33.16 5.96
N LEU A 27 -9.42 -32.78 4.87
CA LEU A 27 -9.08 -33.27 3.52
C LEU A 27 -7.65 -32.92 3.11
N VAL A 28 -7.23 -31.68 3.33
CA VAL A 28 -5.87 -31.22 2.99
C VAL A 28 -4.81 -31.97 3.80
N LYS A 29 -5.07 -32.24 5.08
CA LYS A 29 -4.15 -33.05 5.91
C LYS A 29 -4.07 -34.49 5.44
N SER A 30 -5.20 -35.09 5.06
CA SER A 30 -5.25 -36.45 4.48
C SER A 30 -4.53 -36.52 3.13
N ALA A 31 -4.55 -35.44 2.35
CA ALA A 31 -3.89 -35.35 1.05
C ALA A 31 -2.39 -35.04 1.10
N GLU A 32 -1.87 -34.62 2.25
CA GLU A 32 -0.46 -34.23 2.37
C GLU A 32 0.56 -35.33 2.00
N PRO A 33 0.33 -36.63 2.29
CA PRO A 33 1.24 -37.70 1.89
C PRO A 33 1.32 -37.89 0.36
N GLU A 34 0.20 -37.74 -0.35
CA GLU A 34 0.13 -37.95 -1.81
C GLU A 34 0.83 -36.80 -2.57
N CYS A 35 0.81 -35.59 -2.02
CA CYS A 35 1.44 -34.42 -2.63
C CYS A 35 2.98 -34.33 -2.38
N ARG A 36 3.63 -35.35 -1.80
CA ARG A 36 5.08 -35.34 -1.47
C ARG A 36 6.00 -35.87 -2.58
N GLY A 37 5.46 -36.24 -3.75
CA GLY A 37 6.23 -36.74 -4.88
C GLY A 37 7.13 -35.68 -5.55
N PRO A 38 8.21 -36.08 -6.26
CA PRO A 38 8.97 -35.17 -7.11
C PRO A 38 8.07 -34.64 -8.25
N LEU A 39 8.22 -33.35 -8.59
CA LEU A 39 7.43 -32.61 -9.61
C LEU A 39 7.34 -33.30 -10.99
N THR A 40 8.17 -34.30 -11.26
CA THR A 40 8.13 -35.13 -12.47
C THR A 40 7.00 -36.18 -12.49
N LYS A 41 6.26 -36.37 -11.38
CA LYS A 41 5.16 -37.36 -11.24
C LYS A 41 3.76 -36.74 -11.07
N LEU A 42 3.57 -35.47 -11.45
CA LEU A 42 2.30 -34.73 -11.28
C LEU A 42 1.04 -35.44 -11.82
N SER A 43 1.14 -36.31 -12.84
CA SER A 43 0.00 -37.09 -13.33
C SER A 43 -0.48 -38.15 -12.32
N MET A 44 0.44 -38.82 -11.61
CA MET A 44 0.11 -39.80 -10.56
C MET A 44 -0.48 -39.11 -9.32
N ASP A 45 -0.01 -37.90 -9.01
CA ASP A 45 -0.50 -37.13 -7.87
C ASP A 45 -1.94 -36.59 -8.10
N LEU A 46 -2.33 -36.34 -9.36
CA LEU A 46 -3.67 -35.85 -9.69
C LEU A 46 -4.75 -36.94 -9.55
N GLU A 47 -4.44 -38.19 -9.94
CA GLU A 47 -5.34 -39.34 -9.79
C GLU A 47 -5.60 -39.67 -8.32
N GLY A 48 -4.57 -39.62 -7.47
CA GLY A 48 -4.72 -39.78 -6.02
C GLY A 48 -5.58 -38.69 -5.39
N LEU A 49 -5.31 -37.42 -5.76
CA LEU A 49 -6.10 -36.28 -5.30
C LEU A 49 -7.58 -36.41 -5.72
N GLU A 50 -7.83 -36.89 -6.93
CA GLU A 50 -9.17 -37.18 -7.43
C GLU A 50 -9.85 -38.30 -6.64
N HIS A 51 -9.15 -39.39 -6.33
CA HIS A 51 -9.67 -40.48 -5.52
C HIS A 51 -10.10 -40.00 -4.12
N MET A 52 -9.25 -39.20 -3.45
CA MET A 52 -9.58 -38.62 -2.14
C MET A 52 -10.77 -37.66 -2.17
N ILE A 53 -10.85 -36.80 -3.18
CA ILE A 53 -11.96 -35.86 -3.34
C ILE A 53 -13.27 -36.60 -3.64
N THR A 54 -13.20 -37.68 -4.41
CA THR A 54 -14.34 -38.56 -4.66
C THR A 54 -14.80 -39.26 -3.37
N TRP A 55 -13.85 -39.73 -2.54
CA TRP A 55 -14.14 -40.29 -1.22
C TRP A 55 -14.83 -39.27 -0.30
N ALA A 56 -14.41 -38.00 -0.37
CA ALA A 56 -15.04 -36.87 0.32
C ALA A 56 -16.43 -36.50 -0.22
N ARG A 57 -16.92 -37.19 -1.27
CA ARG A 57 -18.15 -36.86 -2.02
C ARG A 57 -18.12 -35.44 -2.59
N MET A 58 -16.93 -34.98 -2.96
CA MET A 58 -16.67 -33.71 -3.61
C MET A 58 -16.20 -33.95 -5.05
N GLU A 59 -16.15 -32.89 -5.85
CA GLU A 59 -15.71 -32.96 -7.24
C GLU A 59 -14.92 -31.72 -7.62
N PHE A 60 -13.85 -31.91 -8.39
CA PHE A 60 -13.14 -30.81 -9.03
C PHE A 60 -13.92 -30.32 -10.24
N LYS A 61 -13.98 -29.00 -10.42
CA LYS A 61 -14.59 -28.41 -11.61
C LYS A 61 -13.50 -28.15 -12.66
N PRO A 62 -13.38 -28.93 -13.75
CA PRO A 62 -12.28 -28.78 -14.72
C PRO A 62 -12.26 -27.38 -15.36
N ALA A 63 -13.44 -26.77 -15.56
CA ALA A 63 -13.57 -25.41 -16.05
C ALA A 63 -12.96 -24.33 -15.13
N LYS A 64 -12.79 -24.61 -13.83
CA LYS A 64 -12.12 -23.74 -12.85
C LYS A 64 -10.66 -24.12 -12.59
N SER A 65 -10.24 -25.33 -12.96
CA SER A 65 -8.86 -25.80 -12.86
C SER A 65 -8.03 -25.30 -14.04
N ARG A 66 -6.73 -25.09 -13.85
CA ARG A 66 -5.78 -24.83 -14.95
C ARG A 66 -4.51 -25.64 -14.77
N SER A 67 -3.92 -26.03 -15.89
CA SER A 67 -2.61 -26.64 -15.95
C SER A 67 -1.55 -25.63 -16.39
N LEU A 68 -0.36 -25.74 -15.81
CA LEU A 68 0.82 -24.96 -16.20
C LEU A 68 2.01 -25.92 -16.24
N VAL A 69 2.63 -26.05 -17.41
CA VAL A 69 3.84 -26.86 -17.58
C VAL A 69 5.00 -25.93 -17.88
N VAL A 70 6.06 -26.04 -17.08
CA VAL A 70 7.27 -25.23 -17.23
C VAL A 70 8.44 -26.16 -17.52
N ARG A 71 9.04 -26.03 -18.71
CA ARG A 71 10.22 -26.80 -19.13
C ARG A 71 11.35 -25.85 -19.47
N LYS A 72 12.49 -26.00 -18.78
CA LYS A 72 13.67 -25.12 -18.94
C LYS A 72 13.31 -23.62 -18.87
N GLY A 73 12.41 -23.25 -17.95
CA GLY A 73 11.96 -21.87 -17.74
C GLY A 73 11.00 -21.30 -18.79
N LYS A 74 10.53 -22.12 -19.75
CA LYS A 74 9.50 -21.73 -20.72
C LYS A 74 8.20 -22.48 -20.45
N VAL A 75 7.09 -21.77 -20.60
CA VAL A 75 5.75 -22.39 -20.54
C VAL A 75 5.53 -23.20 -21.81
N THR A 76 5.18 -24.47 -21.67
CA THR A 76 4.89 -25.38 -22.78
C THR A 76 3.49 -25.97 -22.63
N ASP A 77 2.90 -26.38 -23.75
CA ASP A 77 1.59 -27.07 -23.77
C ASP A 77 1.75 -28.55 -24.21
N GLU A 78 2.98 -29.07 -24.15
CA GLU A 78 3.34 -30.43 -24.57
C GLU A 78 2.64 -31.51 -23.73
N PHE A 79 2.33 -31.20 -22.47
CA PHE A 79 1.65 -32.11 -21.56
C PHE A 79 0.27 -31.56 -21.20
N ARG A 80 -0.75 -32.41 -21.33
CA ARG A 80 -2.13 -32.10 -21.00
C ARG A 80 -2.60 -32.99 -19.86
N PHE A 81 -3.40 -32.41 -18.98
CA PHE A 81 -3.93 -33.10 -17.81
C PHE A 81 -5.44 -33.26 -17.99
N THR A 82 -5.95 -34.41 -17.56
CA THR A 82 -7.36 -34.78 -17.64
C THR A 82 -7.89 -35.04 -16.24
N LEU A 83 -9.14 -34.65 -15.99
CA LEU A 83 -9.92 -35.01 -14.81
C LEU A 83 -11.20 -35.68 -15.33
N ARG A 84 -11.44 -36.97 -15.01
CA ARG A 84 -12.60 -37.73 -15.52
C ARG A 84 -12.79 -37.61 -17.04
N ASP A 85 -11.70 -37.79 -17.79
CA ASP A 85 -11.67 -37.65 -19.25
C ASP A 85 -11.93 -36.23 -19.80
N ILE A 86 -12.15 -35.24 -18.93
CA ILE A 86 -12.28 -33.84 -19.31
C ILE A 86 -10.91 -33.17 -19.26
N GLN A 87 -10.46 -32.66 -20.40
CA GLN A 87 -9.19 -31.96 -20.49
C GLN A 87 -9.23 -30.64 -19.70
N ILE A 88 -8.24 -30.45 -18.83
CA ILE A 88 -8.05 -29.19 -18.10
C ILE A 88 -7.45 -28.15 -19.07
N PRO A 89 -8.04 -26.94 -19.18
CA PRO A 89 -7.47 -25.87 -19.99
C PRO A 89 -6.09 -25.44 -19.48
N SER A 90 -5.16 -25.18 -20.40
CA SER A 90 -3.86 -24.58 -20.05
C SER A 90 -4.05 -23.12 -19.62
N VAL A 91 -3.18 -22.64 -18.73
CA VAL A 91 -3.10 -21.20 -18.38
C VAL A 91 -2.87 -20.33 -19.62
N ARG A 92 -2.25 -20.87 -20.67
CA ARG A 92 -2.07 -20.18 -21.95
C ARG A 92 -3.38 -19.98 -22.72
N GLU A 93 -4.24 -20.99 -22.72
CA GLU A 93 -5.55 -20.92 -23.39
C GLU A 93 -6.51 -20.04 -22.60
N LYS A 94 -6.52 -20.21 -21.27
CA LYS A 94 -7.40 -19.48 -20.37
C LYS A 94 -6.63 -19.08 -19.10
N PRO A 95 -6.24 -17.81 -18.96
CA PRO A 95 -5.65 -17.30 -17.73
C PRO A 95 -6.51 -17.61 -16.49
N ILE A 96 -5.86 -17.79 -15.34
CA ILE A 96 -6.53 -18.04 -14.06
C ILE A 96 -6.40 -16.84 -13.14
N LYS A 97 -7.51 -16.45 -12.52
CA LYS A 97 -7.52 -15.45 -11.46
C LYS A 97 -7.59 -16.14 -10.10
N SER A 98 -6.59 -15.94 -9.26
CA SER A 98 -6.54 -16.45 -7.90
C SER A 98 -6.29 -15.30 -6.92
N LEU A 99 -7.19 -15.16 -5.93
CA LEU A 99 -7.13 -14.12 -4.88
C LEU A 99 -6.88 -12.70 -5.42
N GLY A 100 -7.42 -12.38 -6.61
CA GLY A 100 -7.25 -11.09 -7.26
C GLY A 100 -6.04 -10.96 -8.19
N LYS A 101 -5.10 -11.92 -8.17
CA LYS A 101 -3.99 -12.00 -9.12
C LYS A 101 -4.37 -12.82 -10.35
N THR A 102 -4.15 -12.27 -11.53
CA THR A 102 -4.28 -13.02 -12.78
C THR A 102 -2.93 -13.64 -13.14
N PHE A 103 -2.93 -14.92 -13.49
CA PHE A 103 -1.78 -15.66 -14.01
C PHE A 103 -2.05 -16.03 -15.46
N ASP A 104 -1.12 -15.64 -16.33
CA ASP A 104 -1.12 -15.97 -17.75
C ASP A 104 0.17 -16.74 -18.13
N ALA A 105 0.31 -17.11 -19.40
CA ALA A 105 1.49 -17.84 -19.87
C ALA A 105 2.79 -17.02 -19.85
N THR A 106 2.71 -15.69 -19.70
CA THR A 106 3.90 -14.85 -19.60
C THR A 106 4.52 -14.92 -18.21
N LEU A 107 3.72 -15.27 -17.20
CA LEU A 107 4.09 -15.26 -15.77
C LEU A 107 4.66 -13.90 -15.31
N LYS A 108 4.28 -12.82 -16.01
CA LYS A 108 4.68 -11.45 -15.73
C LYS A 108 3.46 -10.63 -15.34
N ASP A 109 3.69 -9.66 -14.47
CA ASP A 109 2.63 -8.78 -13.97
C ASP A 109 2.42 -7.51 -14.82
N ALA A 110 3.11 -7.39 -15.97
CA ALA A 110 3.15 -6.17 -16.78
C ALA A 110 1.76 -5.73 -17.30
N ALA A 111 0.96 -6.67 -17.81
CA ALA A 111 -0.39 -6.38 -18.29
C ALA A 111 -1.30 -5.88 -17.16
N ALA A 112 -1.24 -6.50 -15.99
CA ALA A 112 -2.02 -6.08 -14.83
C ALA A 112 -1.60 -4.70 -14.29
N LEU A 113 -0.30 -4.38 -14.35
CA LEU A 113 0.20 -3.04 -14.01
C LEU A 113 -0.29 -1.98 -14.98
N GLN A 114 -0.31 -2.28 -16.27
CA GLN A 114 -0.86 -1.40 -17.29
C GLN A 114 -2.36 -1.18 -17.06
N GLU A 115 -3.13 -2.24 -16.85
CA GLU A 115 -4.56 -2.15 -16.52
C GLU A 115 -4.78 -1.29 -15.28
N THR A 116 -3.98 -1.47 -14.22
CA THR A 116 -4.07 -0.65 -13.01
C THR A 116 -3.78 0.83 -13.29
N THR A 117 -2.83 1.12 -14.19
CA THR A 117 -2.51 2.49 -14.63
C THR A 117 -3.70 3.14 -15.34
N GLU A 118 -4.32 2.40 -16.25
CA GLU A 118 -5.48 2.83 -17.03
C GLU A 118 -6.70 3.04 -16.12
N GLN A 119 -6.95 2.11 -15.21
CA GLN A 119 -8.01 2.22 -14.20
C GLN A 119 -7.82 3.44 -13.29
N LEU A 120 -6.61 3.67 -12.78
CA LEU A 120 -6.32 4.86 -11.98
C LEU A 120 -6.57 6.15 -12.79
N ALA A 121 -6.14 6.18 -14.06
CA ALA A 121 -6.37 7.31 -14.95
C ALA A 121 -7.87 7.58 -15.15
N MET A 122 -8.64 6.52 -15.37
CA MET A 122 -10.09 6.56 -15.55
C MET A 122 -10.77 7.08 -14.28
N TRP A 123 -10.51 6.49 -13.11
CA TRP A 123 -11.12 6.90 -11.85
C TRP A 123 -10.85 8.37 -11.51
N LEU A 124 -9.61 8.83 -11.68
CA LEU A 124 -9.26 10.23 -11.45
C LEU A 124 -9.99 11.17 -12.43
N LYS A 125 -10.14 10.76 -13.70
CA LYS A 125 -10.85 11.55 -14.72
C LYS A 125 -12.35 11.63 -14.43
N GLU A 126 -12.97 10.53 -14.02
CA GLU A 126 -14.39 10.51 -13.63
C GLU A 126 -14.65 11.39 -12.40
N VAL A 127 -13.81 11.28 -11.36
CA VAL A 127 -13.91 12.15 -10.18
C VAL A 127 -13.69 13.61 -10.55
N ASP A 128 -12.76 13.92 -11.45
CA ASP A 128 -12.51 15.28 -11.91
C ASP A 128 -13.72 15.89 -12.63
N LYS A 129 -14.42 15.09 -13.44
CA LYS A 129 -15.60 15.49 -14.21
C LYS A 129 -16.92 15.47 -13.43
N SER A 130 -16.95 14.92 -12.22
CA SER A 130 -18.16 14.75 -11.40
C SER A 130 -18.91 16.05 -11.00
N GLY A 131 -18.42 17.24 -11.35
CA GLY A 131 -19.01 18.52 -10.92
C GLY A 131 -18.87 18.83 -9.42
N LEU A 132 -18.33 17.90 -8.63
CA LEU A 132 -18.21 18.08 -7.18
C LEU A 132 -17.23 19.20 -6.78
N PRO A 133 -17.47 19.90 -5.67
CA PRO A 133 -16.45 20.73 -5.04
C PRO A 133 -15.17 19.93 -4.75
N GLY A 134 -14.00 20.55 -4.96
CA GLY A 134 -12.73 19.85 -4.95
C GLY A 134 -12.36 19.17 -3.63
N LYS A 135 -12.82 19.69 -2.49
CA LYS A 135 -12.68 19.02 -1.18
C LYS A 135 -13.35 17.63 -1.13
N PHE A 136 -14.49 17.46 -1.81
CA PHE A 136 -15.18 16.18 -1.89
C PHE A 136 -14.49 15.23 -2.89
N LYS A 137 -13.96 15.75 -4.00
CA LYS A 137 -13.11 14.97 -4.91
C LYS A 137 -11.88 14.40 -4.19
N ALA A 138 -11.23 15.23 -3.37
CA ALA A 138 -10.09 14.83 -2.56
C ALA A 138 -10.48 13.77 -1.50
N TRP A 139 -11.68 13.87 -0.92
CA TRP A 139 -12.24 12.86 -0.02
C TRP A 139 -12.50 11.52 -0.73
N ILE A 140 -13.09 11.54 -1.93
CA ILE A 140 -13.33 10.33 -2.75
C ILE A 140 -12.00 9.66 -3.10
N TYR A 141 -10.96 10.43 -3.39
CA TYR A 141 -9.63 9.87 -3.57
C TYR A 141 -9.18 9.13 -2.31
N GLN A 142 -9.19 9.81 -1.16
CA GLN A 142 -8.64 9.27 0.09
C GLN A 142 -9.34 7.98 0.54
N HIS A 143 -10.68 7.93 0.43
CA HIS A 143 -11.49 6.86 1.03
C HIS A 143 -12.07 5.87 0.00
N GLY A 144 -12.05 6.21 -1.28
CA GLY A 144 -12.52 5.34 -2.37
C GLY A 144 -11.38 4.84 -3.25
N ILE A 145 -10.70 5.75 -3.95
CA ILE A 145 -9.68 5.38 -4.94
C ILE A 145 -8.44 4.77 -4.28
N LEU A 146 -7.93 5.38 -3.21
CA LEU A 146 -6.70 4.93 -2.57
C LEU A 146 -6.80 3.48 -2.04
N PRO A 147 -7.82 3.09 -1.24
CA PRO A 147 -7.97 1.69 -0.82
C PRO A 147 -8.12 0.72 -2.00
N ARG A 148 -8.86 1.12 -3.05
CA ARG A 148 -9.03 0.30 -4.26
C ARG A 148 -7.72 0.11 -5.02
N LEU A 149 -6.87 1.13 -5.06
CA LEU A 149 -5.55 1.10 -5.71
C LEU A 149 -4.52 0.30 -4.89
N LEU A 150 -4.60 0.31 -3.56
CA LEU A 150 -3.66 -0.42 -2.70
C LEU A 150 -3.77 -1.94 -2.89
N TRP A 151 -4.94 -2.47 -3.23
CA TRP A 151 -5.13 -3.91 -3.46
C TRP A 151 -4.26 -4.47 -4.60
N PRO A 152 -4.34 -3.99 -5.86
CA PRO A 152 -3.48 -4.48 -6.94
C PRO A 152 -1.99 -4.22 -6.63
N LEU A 153 -1.66 -3.10 -5.98
CA LEU A 153 -0.28 -2.80 -5.58
C LEU A 153 0.29 -3.78 -4.54
N MET A 154 -0.56 -4.41 -3.73
CA MET A 154 -0.16 -5.44 -2.77
C MET A 154 0.01 -6.81 -3.44
N VAL A 155 -0.86 -7.14 -4.39
CA VAL A 155 -0.97 -8.47 -4.99
C VAL A 155 0.06 -8.72 -6.11
N TYR A 156 0.31 -7.73 -6.95
CA TYR A 156 1.27 -7.83 -8.07
C TYR A 156 2.68 -7.41 -7.65
N ASP A 157 3.71 -7.83 -8.36
CA ASP A 157 5.07 -7.34 -8.14
C ASP A 157 5.25 -5.96 -8.79
N VAL A 158 5.26 -4.91 -7.97
CA VAL A 158 5.25 -3.52 -8.45
C VAL A 158 6.55 -2.81 -8.06
N PRO A 159 7.31 -2.24 -9.00
CA PRO A 159 8.44 -1.37 -8.69
C PRO A 159 7.99 -0.09 -7.98
N VAL A 160 8.73 0.37 -6.97
CA VAL A 160 8.42 1.62 -6.25
C VAL A 160 8.34 2.84 -7.18
N THR A 161 9.11 2.84 -8.27
CA THR A 161 9.12 3.91 -9.27
C THR A 161 7.77 4.06 -9.99
N THR A 162 7.07 2.95 -10.22
CA THR A 162 5.73 2.95 -10.80
C THR A 162 4.73 3.59 -9.82
N VAL A 163 4.86 3.26 -8.54
CA VAL A 163 4.01 3.83 -7.47
C VAL A 163 4.27 5.33 -7.30
N GLU A 164 5.53 5.77 -7.38
CA GLU A 164 5.87 7.20 -7.36
C GLU A 164 5.29 7.96 -8.56
N SER A 165 5.23 7.33 -9.74
CA SER A 165 4.55 7.89 -10.92
C SER A 165 3.04 8.05 -10.67
N TYR A 166 2.40 7.05 -10.05
CA TYR A 166 0.99 7.14 -9.66
C TYR A 166 0.76 8.26 -8.63
N GLU A 167 1.61 8.36 -7.61
CA GLU A 167 1.52 9.43 -6.60
C GLU A 167 1.71 10.81 -7.22
N SER A 168 2.62 10.97 -8.18
CA SER A 168 2.82 12.23 -8.90
C SER A 168 1.55 12.65 -9.66
N LYS A 169 0.93 11.70 -10.37
CA LYS A 169 -0.34 11.92 -11.07
C LYS A 169 -1.45 12.31 -10.10
N VAL A 170 -1.63 11.54 -9.02
CA VAL A 170 -2.61 11.83 -7.96
C VAL A 170 -2.36 13.22 -7.35
N SER A 171 -1.11 13.56 -7.01
CA SER A 171 -0.74 14.85 -6.44
C SER A 171 -1.14 16.01 -7.35
N SER A 172 -1.02 15.84 -8.67
CA SER A 172 -1.47 16.83 -9.65
C SER A 172 -2.98 17.08 -9.57
N TYR A 173 -3.78 16.01 -9.52
CA TYR A 173 -5.24 16.10 -9.34
C TYR A 173 -5.62 16.74 -8.00
N LEU A 174 -4.98 16.31 -6.90
CA LEU A 174 -5.23 16.89 -5.57
C LEU A 174 -4.95 18.38 -5.51
N ARG A 175 -3.83 18.84 -6.09
CA ARG A 175 -3.53 20.28 -6.17
C ARG A 175 -4.61 21.02 -6.96
N ARG A 176 -4.98 20.49 -8.12
CA ARG A 176 -6.02 21.11 -8.96
C ARG A 176 -7.36 21.20 -8.23
N TRP A 177 -7.80 20.13 -7.59
CA TRP A 177 -9.07 20.10 -6.86
C TRP A 177 -9.08 21.07 -5.67
N LEU A 178 -7.97 21.21 -4.96
CA LEU A 178 -7.86 22.13 -3.82
C LEU A 178 -7.54 23.58 -4.24
N GLY A 179 -7.41 23.87 -5.54
CA GLY A 179 -7.06 25.20 -6.04
C GLY A 179 -5.61 25.62 -5.73
N LEU A 180 -4.72 24.65 -5.52
CA LEU A 180 -3.32 24.86 -5.14
C LEU A 180 -2.43 25.01 -6.37
N PRO A 181 -1.33 25.79 -6.27
CA PRO A 181 -0.41 26.00 -7.38
C PRO A 181 0.37 24.71 -7.70
N ARG A 182 0.68 24.49 -8.98
CA ARG A 182 1.45 23.33 -9.45
C ARG A 182 2.85 23.25 -8.82
N SER A 183 3.43 24.39 -8.46
CA SER A 183 4.74 24.51 -7.81
C SER A 183 4.77 23.99 -6.36
N LEU A 184 3.61 23.81 -5.71
CA LEU A 184 3.54 23.31 -4.34
C LEU A 184 4.11 21.89 -4.26
N SER A 185 5.08 21.67 -3.36
CA SER A 185 5.69 20.36 -3.15
C SER A 185 4.69 19.31 -2.69
N SER A 186 4.78 18.07 -3.19
CA SER A 186 3.94 16.96 -2.68
C SER A 186 4.20 16.68 -1.20
N THR A 187 5.35 17.08 -0.66
CA THR A 187 5.63 16.95 0.77
C THR A 187 4.67 17.80 1.62
N ALA A 188 4.16 18.91 1.09
CA ALA A 188 3.13 19.72 1.75
C ALA A 188 1.79 18.98 1.86
N LEU A 189 1.49 18.09 0.90
CA LEU A 189 0.25 17.33 0.86
C LEU A 189 0.23 16.17 1.87
N TYR A 190 1.36 15.49 2.01
CA TYR A 190 1.42 14.20 2.71
C TYR A 190 2.21 14.22 4.03
N GLY A 191 2.96 15.28 4.33
CA GLY A 191 3.81 15.36 5.53
C GLY A 191 3.00 15.32 6.83
N ARG A 192 3.30 14.32 7.67
CA ARG A 192 2.58 14.07 8.94
C ARG A 192 3.21 14.77 10.13
N LYS A 193 4.48 15.15 10.03
CA LYS A 193 5.17 15.96 11.03
C LYS A 193 5.27 17.43 10.64
N ASN A 194 4.61 17.82 9.55
CA ASN A 194 4.56 19.22 9.11
C ASN A 194 3.83 20.11 10.12
N LYS A 195 4.17 21.41 10.11
CA LYS A 195 3.42 22.43 10.87
C LYS A 195 1.95 22.47 10.47
N LEU A 196 1.66 22.34 9.19
CA LEU A 196 0.30 22.11 8.67
C LEU A 196 0.17 20.68 8.18
N GLN A 197 -0.73 19.91 8.78
CA GLN A 197 -0.97 18.52 8.40
C GLN A 197 -2.32 18.42 7.69
N LEU A 198 -2.30 17.88 6.47
CA LEU A 198 -3.50 17.61 5.69
C LEU A 198 -3.92 16.14 5.86
N PRO A 199 -5.22 15.82 5.70
CA PRO A 199 -5.72 14.48 5.95
C PRO A 199 -5.53 13.56 4.72
N PHE A 200 -4.36 13.64 4.06
CA PHE A 200 -4.01 12.85 2.89
C PHE A 200 -2.91 11.85 3.20
N ASN A 201 -3.08 10.61 2.73
CA ASN A 201 -2.03 9.61 2.79
C ASN A 201 -1.21 9.62 1.49
N SER A 202 0.12 9.51 1.65
CA SER A 202 1.03 9.23 0.53
C SER A 202 0.82 7.80 0.06
N LEU A 203 0.61 7.63 -1.24
CA LEU A 203 0.48 6.32 -1.88
C LEU A 203 1.80 5.56 -1.79
N ALA A 204 2.93 6.23 -2.02
CA ALA A 204 4.26 5.64 -1.93
C ALA A 204 4.59 5.20 -0.50
N GLU A 205 4.19 5.97 0.51
CA GLU A 205 4.34 5.59 1.92
C GLU A 205 3.51 4.37 2.27
N GLU A 206 2.20 4.37 1.96
CA GLU A 206 1.32 3.22 2.26
C GLU A 206 1.78 1.96 1.51
N PHE A 207 2.30 2.10 0.28
CA PHE A 207 2.91 1.00 -0.46
C PHE A 207 4.14 0.43 0.27
N LYS A 208 5.10 1.27 0.66
CA LYS A 208 6.32 0.83 1.37
C LYS A 208 5.98 0.10 2.66
N VAL A 209 5.07 0.65 3.46
CA VAL A 209 4.63 0.02 4.72
C VAL A 209 3.92 -1.31 4.44
N THR A 210 3.06 -1.37 3.42
CA THR A 210 2.39 -2.62 3.02
C THR A 210 3.38 -3.69 2.59
N ARG A 211 4.44 -3.33 1.87
CA ARG A 211 5.49 -4.25 1.44
C ARG A 211 6.37 -4.71 2.59
N ALA A 212 6.73 -3.82 3.50
CA ALA A 212 7.42 -4.18 4.75
C ALA A 212 6.56 -5.16 5.57
N ARG A 213 5.25 -4.90 5.68
CA ARG A 213 4.31 -5.81 6.33
C ARG A 213 4.28 -7.18 5.64
N GLN A 214 4.29 -7.23 4.31
CA GLN A 214 4.31 -8.49 3.55
C GLN A 214 5.57 -9.30 3.83
N VAL A 215 6.74 -8.66 3.91
CA VAL A 215 8.01 -9.32 4.31
C VAL A 215 7.87 -9.96 5.69
N LEU A 216 7.37 -9.20 6.67
CA LEU A 216 7.17 -9.69 8.03
C LEU A 216 6.14 -10.82 8.10
N LEU A 217 5.11 -10.79 7.26
CA LEU A 217 4.10 -11.85 7.20
C LEU A 217 4.66 -13.17 6.70
N TYR A 218 5.53 -13.16 5.68
CA TYR A 218 6.18 -14.38 5.21
C TYR A 218 7.20 -14.89 6.21
N ARG A 219 8.09 -14.01 6.70
CA ARG A 219 9.15 -14.38 7.66
C ARG A 219 8.59 -14.91 8.97
N ASP A 220 7.60 -14.22 9.53
CA ASP A 220 7.00 -14.55 10.84
C ASP A 220 5.75 -15.44 10.69
N SER A 221 5.61 -16.14 9.56
CA SER A 221 4.48 -17.05 9.31
C SER A 221 4.47 -18.20 10.31
N SER A 222 3.29 -18.60 10.78
CA SER A 222 3.12 -19.80 11.59
C SER A 222 3.36 -21.09 10.79
N ASP A 223 3.21 -21.03 9.47
CA ASP A 223 3.52 -22.16 8.59
C ASP A 223 5.03 -22.18 8.30
N SER A 224 5.70 -23.24 8.77
CA SER A 224 7.14 -23.45 8.58
C SER A 224 7.55 -23.54 7.11
N LYS A 225 6.69 -24.02 6.21
CA LYS A 225 6.97 -24.08 4.77
C LYS A 225 7.07 -22.67 4.20
N VAL A 226 6.13 -21.79 4.59
CA VAL A 226 6.13 -20.38 4.16
C VAL A 226 7.31 -19.63 4.77
N ALA A 227 7.55 -19.77 6.08
CA ALA A 227 8.63 -19.06 6.77
C ALA A 227 10.03 -19.42 6.22
N ARG A 228 10.23 -20.67 5.78
CA ARG A 228 11.50 -21.16 5.23
C ARG A 228 11.61 -21.07 3.72
N ALA A 229 10.54 -20.73 3.00
CA ALA A 229 10.53 -20.68 1.54
C ALA A 229 11.40 -19.57 0.94
N GLY A 230 11.93 -18.63 1.75
CA GLY A 230 12.79 -17.56 1.25
C GLY A 230 12.08 -16.62 0.27
N ILE A 231 10.77 -16.40 0.46
CA ILE A 231 9.94 -15.62 -0.46
C ILE A 231 10.44 -14.17 -0.54
N GLU A 232 10.88 -13.76 -1.72
CA GLU A 232 11.34 -12.40 -1.96
C GLU A 232 10.17 -11.47 -2.33
N VAL A 233 9.98 -10.38 -1.56
CA VAL A 233 8.99 -9.35 -1.87
C VAL A 233 9.59 -8.34 -2.84
N ARG A 234 9.29 -8.50 -4.13
CA ARG A 234 9.86 -7.70 -5.21
C ARG A 234 9.26 -6.30 -5.26
N THR A 235 10.11 -5.29 -5.11
CA THR A 235 9.74 -3.87 -5.05
C THR A 235 10.54 -2.98 -6.00
N GLY A 236 11.27 -3.61 -6.93
CA GLY A 236 12.14 -2.94 -7.91
C GLY A 236 13.57 -2.72 -7.38
N ARG A 237 14.34 -1.92 -8.12
CA ARG A 237 15.77 -1.66 -7.81
C ARG A 237 16.00 -0.51 -6.85
N LYS A 238 15.16 0.55 -6.94
CA LYS A 238 15.34 1.81 -6.21
C LYS A 238 15.13 1.67 -4.69
N TRP A 239 14.25 0.77 -4.28
CA TRP A 239 13.92 0.54 -2.88
C TRP A 239 13.57 -0.93 -2.69
N LYS A 240 14.11 -1.56 -1.66
CA LYS A 240 13.85 -2.96 -1.32
C LYS A 240 13.18 -3.04 0.05
N ALA A 241 12.06 -3.77 0.10
CA ALA A 241 11.30 -3.94 1.34
C ALA A 241 12.07 -4.71 2.42
N HIS A 242 12.86 -5.71 2.04
CA HIS A 242 13.70 -6.47 2.97
C HIS A 242 14.74 -5.59 3.66
N ASP A 243 15.46 -4.77 2.89
CA ASP A 243 16.48 -3.85 3.40
C ASP A 243 15.85 -2.81 4.36
N ALA A 244 14.68 -2.27 3.98
CA ALA A 244 13.96 -1.32 4.83
C ALA A 244 13.50 -1.94 6.17
N VAL A 245 13.05 -3.20 6.15
CA VAL A 245 12.71 -3.94 7.38
C VAL A 245 13.95 -4.16 8.25
N ALA A 246 15.06 -4.58 7.65
CA ALA A 246 16.31 -4.79 8.38
C ALA A 246 16.84 -3.49 9.00
N GLN A 247 16.79 -2.38 8.25
CA GLN A 247 17.18 -1.05 8.71
C GLN A 247 16.29 -0.59 9.87
N ALA A 248 14.96 -0.69 9.73
CA ALA A 248 14.02 -0.35 10.79
C ALA A 248 14.26 -1.17 12.07
N GLU A 249 14.51 -2.48 11.97
CA GLU A 249 14.86 -3.30 13.13
C GLU A 249 16.18 -2.87 13.79
N ALA A 250 17.20 -2.53 13.00
CA ALA A 250 18.47 -2.03 13.52
C ALA A 250 18.29 -0.70 14.26
N ARG A 251 17.48 0.21 13.72
CA ARG A 251 17.15 1.49 14.37
C ARG A 251 16.39 1.30 15.68
N LEU A 252 15.43 0.38 15.71
CA LEU A 252 14.69 0.06 16.94
C LEU A 252 15.61 -0.50 18.03
N LYS A 253 16.51 -1.42 17.67
CA LYS A 253 17.53 -1.96 18.59
C LYS A 253 18.48 -0.87 19.08
N HIS A 254 18.93 0.00 18.17
CA HIS A 254 19.78 1.13 18.53
C HIS A 254 19.06 2.09 19.49
N SER A 255 17.82 2.48 19.19
CA SER A 255 17.02 3.34 20.06
C SER A 255 16.76 2.72 21.44
N GLU A 256 16.68 1.39 21.54
CA GLU A 256 16.57 0.70 22.82
C GLU A 256 17.87 0.83 23.64
N LEU A 257 19.02 0.65 22.98
CA LEU A 257 20.34 0.79 23.61
C LEU A 257 20.62 2.22 24.08
N THR A 258 20.28 3.23 23.27
CA THR A 258 20.48 4.65 23.64
C THR A 258 19.53 5.09 24.76
N GLY A 259 18.46 4.32 25.01
CA GLY A 259 17.44 4.65 25.99
C GLY A 259 16.58 5.86 25.61
N THR A 260 15.72 6.26 26.54
CA THR A 260 14.88 7.46 26.39
C THR A 260 15.66 8.68 26.85
N LEU A 261 16.00 9.58 25.91
CA LEU A 261 16.53 10.91 26.24
C LEU A 261 15.44 11.75 26.90
N ALA A 262 15.76 12.38 28.04
CA ALA A 262 14.90 13.37 28.67
C ALA A 262 14.64 14.52 27.69
N HIS A 263 13.37 14.89 27.51
CA HIS A 263 12.98 16.04 26.69
C HIS A 263 12.35 17.10 27.59
N GLY A 264 12.93 18.30 27.59
CA GLY A 264 12.47 19.42 28.42
C GLY A 264 12.64 19.17 29.91
N ARG A 265 11.66 19.58 30.73
CA ARG A 265 11.65 19.40 32.19
C ARG A 265 11.06 18.06 32.64
N ALA A 266 10.74 17.16 31.70
CA ALA A 266 10.17 15.87 32.04
C ALA A 266 11.24 14.97 32.67
N GLY A 267 10.98 14.46 33.88
CA GLY A 267 11.92 13.62 34.62
C GLY A 267 12.21 12.27 33.94
N PHE A 268 13.24 11.57 34.42
CA PHE A 268 13.54 10.20 33.99
C PHE A 268 12.29 9.30 34.17
N GLY A 269 11.96 8.51 33.14
CA GLY A 269 10.81 7.59 33.16
C GLY A 269 9.48 8.18 32.68
N SER A 270 9.40 9.49 32.41
CA SER A 270 8.17 10.15 31.91
C SER A 270 7.75 9.72 30.49
N ASN A 271 8.70 9.25 29.68
CA ASN A 271 8.47 8.80 28.31
C ASN A 271 8.78 7.30 28.19
N THR A 272 7.76 6.46 28.37
CA THR A 272 7.87 5.02 28.15
C THR A 272 7.80 4.72 26.65
N LYS A 273 8.95 4.44 26.04
CA LYS A 273 8.99 3.90 24.67
C LYS A 273 8.77 2.39 24.72
N PRO A 274 7.98 1.82 23.78
CA PRO A 274 7.85 0.38 23.67
C PRO A 274 9.22 -0.24 23.37
N ILE A 275 9.58 -1.25 24.17
CA ILE A 275 10.88 -1.91 24.11
C ILE A 275 10.83 -3.00 23.05
N TYR A 276 11.61 -2.85 21.98
CA TYR A 276 11.59 -3.76 20.84
C TYR A 276 11.87 -5.21 21.25
N SER A 277 12.87 -5.44 22.11
CA SER A 277 13.23 -6.77 22.62
C SER A 277 12.10 -7.48 23.38
N LYS A 278 11.20 -6.72 24.04
CA LYS A 278 10.09 -7.27 24.83
C LYS A 278 8.82 -7.50 24.01
N THR A 279 8.67 -6.81 22.88
CA THR A 279 7.49 -6.97 22.01
C THR A 279 7.57 -8.24 21.15
N ARG A 280 6.43 -8.92 20.97
CA ARG A 280 6.33 -10.13 20.14
C ARG A 280 5.14 -10.06 19.18
N GLY A 281 5.18 -10.92 18.16
CA GLY A 281 4.06 -11.13 17.23
C GLY A 281 3.57 -9.84 16.56
N LYS A 282 2.27 -9.55 16.71
CA LYS A 282 1.61 -8.41 16.05
C LYS A 282 2.17 -7.06 16.49
N GLU A 283 2.50 -6.91 17.77
CA GLU A 283 3.03 -5.65 18.31
C GLU A 283 4.40 -5.34 17.74
N ARG A 284 5.29 -6.34 17.72
CA ARG A 284 6.63 -6.21 17.12
C ARG A 284 6.55 -5.81 15.66
N ARG A 285 5.68 -6.46 14.89
CA ARG A 285 5.46 -6.12 13.47
C ARG A 285 4.91 -4.70 13.29
N LYS A 286 4.10 -4.21 14.23
CA LYS A 286 3.58 -2.84 14.20
C LYS A 286 4.70 -1.83 14.46
N LEU A 287 5.57 -2.07 15.44
CA LEU A 287 6.72 -1.20 15.70
C LEU A 287 7.64 -1.07 14.48
N ILE A 288 7.94 -2.17 13.81
CA ILE A 288 8.76 -2.16 12.60
C ILE A 288 8.07 -1.36 11.48
N GLN A 289 6.77 -1.55 11.27
CA GLN A 289 6.00 -0.78 10.28
C GLN A 289 5.97 0.72 10.60
N ASP A 290 5.83 1.07 11.87
CA ASP A 290 5.83 2.46 12.34
C ASP A 290 7.23 3.10 12.16
N GLU A 291 8.31 2.35 12.35
CA GLU A 291 9.68 2.82 12.09
C GLU A 291 9.97 2.98 10.59
N VAL A 292 9.53 2.04 9.73
CA VAL A 292 9.60 2.20 8.26
C VAL A 292 8.83 3.46 7.81
N ARG A 293 7.69 3.74 8.44
CA ARG A 293 6.89 4.94 8.21
C ARG A 293 7.64 6.19 8.69
N ALA A 294 8.34 6.13 9.82
CA ALA A 294 9.19 7.20 10.33
C ALA A 294 10.35 7.52 9.37
N GLU A 295 11.02 6.52 8.79
CA GLU A 295 12.06 6.70 7.77
C GLU A 295 11.56 7.47 6.54
N VAL A 296 10.38 7.14 6.04
CA VAL A 296 9.78 7.85 4.89
C VAL A 296 9.44 9.30 5.26
N GLU A 297 9.01 9.55 6.49
CA GLU A 297 8.74 10.90 6.99
C GLU A 297 10.03 11.71 7.19
N GLU A 298 11.10 11.08 7.68
CA GLU A 298 12.42 11.72 7.81
C GLU A 298 12.99 12.12 6.46
N ALA A 299 12.93 11.25 5.45
CA ALA A 299 13.34 11.60 4.09
C ALA A 299 12.54 12.80 3.53
N ARG A 300 11.26 12.90 3.88
CA ARG A 300 10.43 14.08 3.56
C ARG A 300 10.88 15.32 4.34
N GLY A 301 11.19 15.17 5.63
CA GLY A 301 11.74 16.22 6.48
C GLY A 301 13.03 16.81 5.91
N SER A 302 13.99 15.96 5.54
CA SER A 302 15.25 16.39 4.90
C SER A 302 14.99 17.17 3.60
N LYS A 303 14.03 16.72 2.78
CA LYS A 303 13.64 17.43 1.55
C LYS A 303 13.02 18.80 1.84
N ILE A 304 12.20 18.92 2.89
CA ILE A 304 11.60 20.20 3.30
C ILE A 304 12.69 21.17 3.76
N VAL A 305 13.63 20.73 4.59
CA VAL A 305 14.69 21.60 5.11
C VAL A 305 15.55 22.15 3.97
N ALA A 306 15.77 21.35 2.92
CA ALA A 306 16.45 21.79 1.71
C ALA A 306 15.63 22.77 0.84
N MET A 307 14.31 22.82 1.00
CA MET A 307 13.44 23.77 0.29
C MET A 307 13.45 25.12 1.01
N GLY A 308 14.35 26.03 0.61
CA GLY A 308 14.52 27.33 1.27
C GLY A 308 13.22 28.11 1.49
N GLN A 309 12.36 28.18 0.45
CA GLN A 309 11.08 28.89 0.53
C GLN A 309 9.97 28.05 1.17
N GLN A 310 9.53 26.99 0.49
CA GLN A 310 8.41 26.17 0.95
C GLN A 310 8.71 25.39 2.25
N GLY A 311 9.96 25.33 2.68
CA GLY A 311 10.39 24.75 3.93
C GLY A 311 10.77 25.76 5.00
N ALA A 312 10.56 27.07 4.78
CA ALA A 312 10.86 28.11 5.77
C ALA A 312 10.14 27.89 7.10
N TRP A 313 8.94 27.29 7.07
CA TRP A 313 8.18 26.93 8.27
C TRP A 313 8.89 25.92 9.17
N SER A 314 9.91 25.20 8.68
CA SER A 314 10.71 24.27 9.49
C SER A 314 11.47 24.98 10.61
N ARG A 315 11.73 26.29 10.47
CA ARG A 315 12.40 27.15 11.46
C ARG A 315 11.44 27.76 12.48
N TRP A 316 10.14 27.51 12.39
CA TRP A 316 9.16 28.09 13.31
C TRP A 316 9.13 27.30 14.63
N GLU A 317 10.04 27.61 15.56
CA GLU A 317 10.20 26.85 16.80
C GLU A 317 8.95 26.92 17.71
N HIS A 318 8.35 28.10 17.87
CA HIS A 318 7.22 28.32 18.78
C HIS A 318 5.84 28.15 18.13
N ALA A 319 5.76 27.88 16.83
CA ALA A 319 4.48 27.70 16.15
C ALA A 319 3.88 26.33 16.47
N SER A 320 2.63 26.30 16.96
CA SER A 320 1.91 25.05 17.20
C SER A 320 1.59 24.33 15.89
N ASN A 321 1.68 23.00 15.91
CA ASN A 321 1.27 22.17 14.78
C ASN A 321 -0.25 22.25 14.62
N ARG A 322 -0.71 22.49 13.40
CA ARG A 322 -2.12 22.51 13.03
C ARG A 322 -2.45 21.29 12.18
N ARG A 323 -3.28 20.40 12.73
CA ARG A 323 -3.82 19.24 12.00
C ARG A 323 -5.21 19.56 11.47
N ILE A 324 -5.39 19.47 10.16
CA ILE A 324 -6.69 19.60 9.51
C ILE A 324 -7.34 18.23 9.45
N SER A 325 -8.50 18.08 10.10
CA SER A 325 -9.34 16.89 9.95
C SER A 325 -10.23 16.97 8.71
N TRP A 326 -10.85 15.86 8.32
CA TRP A 326 -11.86 15.87 7.26
C TRP A 326 -13.07 16.75 7.62
N ALA A 327 -13.48 16.77 8.89
CA ALA A 327 -14.57 17.61 9.37
C ALA A 327 -14.25 19.11 9.21
N ASP A 328 -13.01 19.50 9.51
CA ASP A 328 -12.53 20.87 9.29
C ASP A 328 -12.53 21.23 7.80
N LEU A 329 -11.98 20.34 6.97
CA LEU A 329 -11.89 20.55 5.53
C LEU A 329 -13.28 20.69 4.88
N TRP A 330 -14.27 19.96 5.39
CA TRP A 330 -15.66 20.07 4.94
C TRP A 330 -16.30 21.41 5.30
N LYS A 331 -16.01 21.94 6.49
CA LYS A 331 -16.52 23.25 6.94
C LYS A 331 -15.84 24.41 6.22
N PHE A 332 -14.60 24.25 5.78
CA PHE A 332 -13.88 25.35 5.14
C PHE A 332 -14.40 25.64 3.73
N GLU A 333 -14.48 26.93 3.43
CA GLU A 333 -14.65 27.42 2.08
C GLU A 333 -13.38 27.17 1.24
N PRO A 334 -13.51 26.96 -0.08
CA PRO A 334 -12.36 26.69 -0.96
C PRO A 334 -11.24 27.73 -0.84
N HIS A 335 -11.59 29.02 -0.78
CA HIS A 335 -10.61 30.11 -0.64
C HIS A 335 -9.83 30.04 0.66
N ARG A 336 -10.48 29.67 1.77
CA ARG A 336 -9.83 29.50 3.07
C ARG A 336 -8.82 28.35 3.06
N ILE A 337 -9.16 27.22 2.43
CA ILE A 337 -8.27 26.06 2.28
C ILE A 337 -7.03 26.47 1.47
N LYS A 338 -7.27 27.08 0.32
CA LYS A 338 -6.23 27.56 -0.59
C LYS A 338 -5.29 28.55 0.11
N PHE A 339 -5.85 29.59 0.73
CA PHE A 339 -5.09 30.62 1.45
C PHE A 339 -4.24 30.01 2.57
N LEU A 340 -4.83 29.17 3.43
CA LEU A 340 -4.14 28.55 4.55
C LEU A 340 -2.95 27.70 4.12
N ILE A 341 -3.10 26.88 3.07
CA ILE A 341 -2.01 26.05 2.57
C ILE A 341 -0.94 26.93 1.94
N GLN A 342 -1.32 27.86 1.06
CA GLN A 342 -0.35 28.73 0.38
C GLN A 342 0.40 29.66 1.34
N SER A 343 -0.22 30.09 2.45
CA SER A 343 0.44 30.94 3.44
C SER A 343 1.52 30.19 4.22
N VAL A 344 1.28 28.93 4.60
CA VAL A 344 2.26 28.13 5.35
C VAL A 344 3.47 27.76 4.50
N TYR A 345 3.24 27.45 3.22
CA TYR A 345 4.29 27.03 2.29
C TYR A 345 4.85 28.19 1.44
N ASP A 346 4.53 29.45 1.77
CA ASP A 346 4.98 30.65 1.04
C ASP A 346 4.83 30.55 -0.49
N VAL A 347 3.60 30.22 -0.94
CA VAL A 347 3.24 30.15 -2.38
C VAL A 347 2.05 31.06 -2.72
N LEU A 348 1.82 32.08 -1.88
CA LEU A 348 0.89 33.15 -2.18
C LEU A 348 1.50 34.14 -3.20
N PRO A 349 0.70 34.82 -4.03
CA PRO A 349 1.19 35.84 -4.96
C PRO A 349 1.52 37.15 -4.22
N THR A 350 2.49 37.11 -3.31
CA THR A 350 3.03 38.30 -2.64
C THR A 350 3.97 39.05 -3.59
N PRO A 351 4.22 40.37 -3.42
CA PRO A 351 5.16 41.11 -4.26
C PRO A 351 6.54 40.43 -4.37
N SER A 352 7.05 39.90 -3.27
CA SER A 352 8.30 39.12 -3.24
C SER A 352 8.23 37.85 -4.09
N ASN A 353 7.11 37.14 -4.07
CA ASN A 353 6.92 35.92 -4.86
C ASN A 353 6.68 36.22 -6.34
N LEU A 354 5.94 37.29 -6.65
CA LEU A 354 5.72 37.75 -8.02
C LEU A 354 7.03 38.18 -8.68
N PHE A 355 7.89 38.93 -7.96
CA PHE A 355 9.23 39.26 -8.41
C PHE A 355 10.08 38.01 -8.65
N ARG A 356 10.09 37.06 -7.71
CA ARG A 356 10.82 35.77 -7.86
C ARG A 356 10.31 34.92 -9.03
N TRP A 357 9.02 35.00 -9.36
CA TRP A 357 8.44 34.30 -10.49
C TRP A 357 8.66 35.03 -11.82
N GLY A 358 9.35 36.19 -11.81
CA GLY A 358 9.60 37.00 -13.01
C GLY A 358 8.33 37.65 -13.58
N LEU A 359 7.31 37.84 -12.75
CA LEU A 359 6.04 38.46 -13.15
C LEU A 359 6.01 39.98 -12.89
N VAL A 360 6.98 40.50 -12.13
CA VAL A 360 7.13 41.92 -11.81
C VAL A 360 8.63 42.25 -11.76
N ASP A 361 9.03 43.41 -12.29
CA ASP A 361 10.44 43.82 -12.43
C ASP A 361 11.07 44.39 -11.15
N THR A 362 10.25 44.77 -10.16
CA THR A 362 10.74 45.29 -8.87
C THR A 362 10.00 44.65 -7.69
N PRO A 363 10.70 44.31 -6.59
CA PRO A 363 10.05 43.85 -5.37
C PRO A 363 9.48 45.09 -4.64
N SER A 364 8.32 45.59 -5.08
CA SER A 364 7.68 46.74 -4.42
C SER A 364 7.12 46.31 -3.07
N VAL A 365 7.90 46.55 -2.01
CA VAL A 365 7.53 46.34 -0.61
C VAL A 365 7.33 47.70 0.05
N HIS A 366 6.12 48.27 0.00
CA HIS A 366 5.76 49.38 0.88
C HIS A 366 5.41 48.83 2.28
N PHE A 367 6.41 48.35 3.02
CA PHE A 367 6.31 48.34 4.48
C PHE A 367 6.92 49.65 4.97
N VAL A 368 6.06 50.64 5.24
CA VAL A 368 6.43 51.85 5.96
C VAL A 368 7.04 51.40 7.30
N ARG A 369 8.37 51.50 7.41
CA ARG A 369 9.04 51.52 8.70
C ARG A 369 8.54 52.79 9.41
N LYS A 370 7.54 52.65 10.29
CA LYS A 370 7.38 53.64 11.36
C LYS A 370 8.66 53.55 12.19
N GLN A 371 9.56 54.51 12.00
CA GLN A 371 10.58 54.82 13.00
C GLN A 371 9.83 55.13 14.28
N ALA A 372 10.06 54.33 15.31
CA ALA A 372 9.70 54.71 16.67
C ALA A 372 10.60 55.90 17.03
N HIS A 373 9.99 57.06 17.24
CA HIS A 373 10.55 58.14 18.03
C HIS A 373 10.13 57.95 19.48
#